data_AF-A0A9D4C0M1-F1
#
_entry.id   AF-A0A9D4C0M1-F1
#
_cell.length_a   1.000
_cell.length_b   1.000
_cell.length_c   1.000
_cell.angle_alpha   90.00
_cell.angle_beta   90.00
_cell.angle_gamma   90.00
#
_symmetry.space_group_name_H-M   'P 1'
#
loop_
_entity.id
_entity.type
_entity.pdbx_description
1 polymer ?
#
loop_
_entity_poly.entity_id
_entity_poly.type
_entity_poly.pdbx_seq_one_letter_code
_entity_poly.pdbx_strand_id
1 'polypeptide(L)'
;MIGTIHDRFVDNDDAAILTALSNIFNPTVRKDDKVSDVEVAAEYLCSLGFESCREDLSLFLGYLHSLVDSGNRTIRGSRDAANIAMKKQKRSVGFY
;
A
#
# COMPACT_ATOMS: atom_id res chain seq x y z
N MET A 1 -7.40 -0.38 -23.50
CA MET A 1 -7.96 -0.05 -22.18
C MET A 1 -6.96 -0.47 -21.13
N ILE A 2 -6.41 0.47 -20.36
CA ILE A 2 -5.60 0.12 -19.19
C ILE A 2 -6.61 -0.27 -18.12
N GLY A 3 -6.78 -1.57 -17.87
CA GLY A 3 -7.59 -2.09 -16.77
C GLY A 3 -7.17 -1.42 -15.48
N THR A 4 -8.14 -1.09 -14.63
CA THR A 4 -7.86 -0.43 -13.36
C THR A 4 -6.92 -1.30 -12.53
N ILE A 5 -6.17 -0.70 -11.61
CA ILE A 5 -5.35 -1.43 -10.63
C ILE A 5 -6.18 -2.54 -9.95
N HIS A 6 -7.46 -2.28 -9.72
CA HIS A 6 -8.41 -3.24 -9.16
C HIS A 6 -8.62 -4.46 -10.07
N ASP A 7 -8.72 -4.28 -11.38
CA ASP A 7 -8.87 -5.40 -12.34
C ASP A 7 -7.61 -6.26 -12.38
N ARG A 8 -6.42 -5.64 -12.25
CA ARG A 8 -5.14 -6.37 -12.22
C ARG A 8 -4.86 -7.09 -10.90
N PHE A 9 -5.47 -6.63 -9.80
CA PHE A 9 -5.37 -7.28 -8.49
C PHE A 9 -6.32 -8.48 -8.34
N VAL A 10 -7.50 -8.45 -8.98
CA VAL A 10 -8.49 -9.55 -8.89
C VAL A 10 -7.97 -10.83 -9.56
N ASP A 11 -7.15 -10.71 -10.61
CA ASP A 11 -6.59 -11.84 -11.35
C ASP A 11 -5.21 -12.30 -10.82
N ASN A 12 -4.73 -11.74 -9.71
CA ASN A 12 -3.43 -12.13 -9.15
C ASN A 12 -3.58 -13.31 -8.17
N ASP A 13 -3.31 -14.52 -8.68
CA ASP A 13 -3.33 -15.78 -7.91
C ASP A 13 -2.11 -15.98 -6.99
N ASP A 14 -1.13 -15.06 -7.01
CA ASP A 14 0.05 -15.18 -6.16
C ASP A 14 -0.27 -14.80 -4.70
N ALA A 15 -0.38 -15.84 -3.88
CA ALA A 15 -0.66 -15.71 -2.45
C ALA A 15 0.40 -14.87 -1.70
N ALA A 16 1.66 -14.86 -2.14
CA ALA A 16 2.70 -14.06 -1.51
C ALA A 16 2.48 -12.56 -1.75
N ILE A 17 2.08 -12.18 -2.97
CA ILE A 17 1.79 -10.80 -3.34
C ILE A 17 0.54 -10.29 -2.61
N LEU A 18 -0.53 -11.09 -2.58
CA LEU A 18 -1.76 -10.76 -1.86
C LEU A 18 -1.49 -10.60 -0.34
N THR A 19 -0.65 -11.46 0.24
CA THR A 19 -0.26 -11.38 1.64
C THR A 19 0.56 -10.12 1.92
N ALA A 20 1.57 -9.83 1.10
CA ALA A 20 2.41 -8.64 1.23
C ALA A 20 1.59 -7.34 1.19
N LEU A 21 0.67 -7.23 0.22
CA LEU A 21 -0.22 -6.07 0.10
C LEU A 21 -1.15 -5.94 1.31
N SER A 22 -1.76 -7.05 1.74
CA SER A 22 -2.63 -7.07 2.92
C SER A 22 -1.88 -6.60 4.17
N ASN A 23 -0.65 -7.07 4.37
CA ASN A 23 0.20 -6.69 5.50
C ASN A 23 0.60 -5.20 5.46
N ILE A 24 0.95 -4.67 4.28
CA ILE A 24 1.27 -3.24 4.10
C ILE A 24 0.11 -2.36 4.57
N PHE A 25 -1.12 -2.71 4.18
CA PHE A 25 -2.30 -1.96 4.58
C PHE A 25 -2.75 -2.27 6.02
N ASN A 26 -2.30 -3.36 6.64
CA ASN A 26 -2.73 -3.72 7.98
C ASN A 26 -1.94 -2.96 9.06
N PRO A 27 -2.54 -2.00 9.78
CA PRO A 27 -1.86 -1.20 10.80
C PRO A 27 -1.39 -1.98 12.02
N THR A 28 -1.91 -3.19 12.26
CA THR A 28 -1.61 -3.97 13.47
C THR A 28 -0.35 -4.83 13.35
N VAL A 29 0.11 -5.10 12.13
CA VAL A 29 1.38 -5.81 11.88
C VAL A 29 2.52 -4.82 12.09
N ARG A 30 3.60 -5.22 12.79
CA ARG A 30 4.70 -4.31 13.13
C ARG A 30 5.41 -3.84 11.86
N LYS A 31 5.98 -2.64 11.92
CA LYS A 31 6.68 -2.04 10.79
C LYS A 31 7.87 -2.88 10.31
N ASP A 32 8.62 -3.44 11.27
CA ASP A 32 9.83 -4.21 11.00
C ASP A 32 9.54 -5.54 10.30
N ASP A 33 8.35 -6.11 10.51
CA ASP A 33 7.92 -7.37 9.91
C ASP A 33 7.51 -7.22 8.43
N LYS A 34 7.47 -5.98 7.90
CA LYS A 34 6.94 -5.67 6.56
C LYS A 34 8.00 -5.22 5.56
N VAL A 35 9.28 -5.22 5.93
CA VAL A 35 10.34 -4.79 5.02
C VAL A 35 10.38 -5.68 3.77
N SER A 36 10.28 -7.00 3.95
CA SER A 36 10.16 -7.96 2.85
C SER A 36 8.86 -7.81 2.06
N ASP A 37 7.76 -7.48 2.74
CA ASP A 37 6.47 -7.27 2.08
C ASP A 37 6.50 -6.05 1.15
N VAL A 38 7.22 -4.98 1.53
CA VAL A 38 7.42 -3.79 0.69
C VAL A 38 8.20 -4.15 -0.58
N GLU A 39 9.19 -5.02 -0.49
CA GLU A 39 9.97 -5.46 -1.67
C GLU A 39 9.13 -6.30 -2.62
N VAL A 40 8.41 -7.31 -2.09
CA VAL A 40 7.49 -8.16 -2.88
C VAL A 40 6.40 -7.33 -3.56
N ALA A 41 5.77 -6.40 -2.82
CA ALA A 41 4.74 -5.54 -3.38
C ALA A 41 5.30 -4.55 -4.41
N ALA A 42 6.50 -3.99 -4.17
CA ALA A 42 7.13 -3.08 -5.11
C ALA A 42 7.54 -3.77 -6.41
N GLU A 43 8.11 -4.97 -6.35
CA GLU A 43 8.46 -5.77 -7.53
C GLU A 43 7.23 -6.10 -8.36
N TYR A 44 6.13 -6.49 -7.70
CA TYR A 44 4.86 -6.72 -8.37
C TYR A 44 4.33 -5.45 -9.05
N LEU A 45 4.29 -4.31 -8.35
CA LEU A 45 3.82 -3.05 -8.93
C LEU A 45 4.70 -2.58 -10.11
N CYS A 46 6.01 -2.77 -10.02
CA CYS A 46 6.95 -2.54 -11.12
C CYS A 46 6.63 -3.44 -12.32
N SER A 47 6.31 -4.73 -12.09
CA SER A 47 5.91 -5.65 -13.17
C SER A 47 4.63 -5.20 -13.90
N LEU A 48 3.75 -4.47 -13.20
CA LEU A 48 2.54 -3.89 -13.78
C LEU A 48 2.78 -2.53 -14.47
N GLY A 49 4.01 -2.01 -14.44
CA GLY A 49 4.39 -0.73 -15.04
C GLY A 49 4.26 0.49 -14.11
N PHE A 50 4.17 0.28 -12.79
CA PHE A 50 4.23 1.37 -11.82
C PHE A 50 5.67 1.55 -11.34
N GLU A 51 6.31 2.65 -11.76
CA GLU A 51 7.68 2.98 -11.34
C GLU A 51 7.71 3.59 -9.93
N SER A 52 8.88 3.57 -9.28
CA SER A 52 9.14 4.22 -7.98
C SER A 52 8.28 3.77 -6.78
N CYS A 53 7.61 2.61 -6.88
CA CYS A 53 6.67 2.15 -5.86
C CYS A 53 7.30 1.80 -4.50
N ARG A 54 8.59 1.43 -4.45
CA ARG A 54 9.25 1.03 -3.20
C ARG A 54 9.33 2.16 -2.18
N GLU A 55 9.71 3.35 -2.61
CA GLU A 55 9.82 4.52 -1.73
C GLU A 55 8.44 4.99 -1.28
N ASP A 56 7.48 5.04 -2.21
CA ASP A 56 6.08 5.39 -1.91
C ASP A 56 5.43 4.43 -0.91
N LEU A 57 5.63 3.12 -1.07
CA LEU A 57 5.16 2.11 -0.12
C LEU A 57 5.82 2.28 1.25
N SER A 58 7.13 2.54 1.29
CA SER A 58 7.87 2.76 2.54
C SER A 58 7.41 4.02 3.28
N LEU A 59 7.16 5.11 2.55
CA LEU A 59 6.63 6.37 3.08
C LEU A 59 5.19 6.19 3.58
N PHE A 60 4.36 5.48 2.83
CA PHE A 60 3.00 5.13 3.24
C PHE A 60 3.01 4.31 4.54
N LEU A 61 3.87 3.30 4.63
CA LEU A 61 4.05 2.47 5.82
C LEU A 61 4.43 3.33 7.04
N GLY A 62 5.42 4.22 6.88
CA GLY A 62 5.84 5.13 7.95
C GLY A 62 4.72 6.07 8.40
N TYR A 63 3.94 6.59 7.47
CA TYR A 63 2.78 7.43 7.76
C TYR A 63 1.68 6.67 8.50
N LEU A 64 1.37 5.44 8.06
CA LEU A 64 0.38 4.58 8.69
C LEU A 64 0.72 4.31 10.15
N HIS A 65 1.96 3.90 10.41
CA HIS A 65 2.43 3.61 11.77
C HIS A 65 2.46 4.86 12.65
N SER A 66 2.91 6.01 12.12
CA SER A 66 2.85 7.28 12.86
C SER A 66 1.42 7.68 13.27
N LEU A 67 0.43 7.41 12.41
CA LEU A 67 -0.97 7.65 12.74
C LEU A 67 -1.49 6.69 13.82
N VAL A 68 -1.09 5.41 13.78
CA VAL A 68 -1.43 4.44 14.84
C VAL A 68 -0.78 4.84 16.17
N ASP A 69 0.51 5.17 16.15
CA ASP A 69 1.30 5.54 17.34
C ASP A 69 0.81 6.84 17.98
N SER A 70 0.31 7.79 17.19
CA SER A 70 -0.35 9.01 17.70
C SER A 70 -1.72 8.76 18.33
N GLY A 71 -2.19 7.50 18.40
CA GLY A 71 -3.47 7.13 18.97
C GLY A 71 -4.66 7.49 18.08
N ASN A 72 -4.44 7.68 16.78
CA ASN A 72 -5.48 8.09 15.86
C ASN A 72 -6.50 6.97 15.62
N ARG A 73 -7.64 7.06 16.30
CA ARG A 73 -8.73 6.06 16.29
C ARG A 73 -9.49 5.96 14.96
N THR A 74 -9.13 6.74 13.95
CA THR A 74 -9.74 6.72 12.61
C THR A 74 -9.19 5.62 11.71
N ILE A 75 -8.02 5.06 12.04
CA ILE A 75 -7.47 3.90 11.34
C ILE A 75 -7.80 2.65 12.16
N ARG A 76 -8.82 1.91 11.74
CA ARG A 76 -9.25 0.68 12.43
C ARG A 76 -8.96 -0.59 11.66
N GLY A 77 -8.47 -0.48 10.42
CA GLY A 77 -8.08 -1.62 9.62
C GLY A 77 -7.55 -1.25 8.23
N SER A 78 -7.24 -2.27 7.44
CA SER A 78 -6.65 -2.16 6.10
C SER A 78 -7.48 -1.35 5.11
N ARG A 79 -8.81 -1.32 5.29
CA ARG A 79 -9.71 -0.50 4.48
C ARG A 79 -9.52 1.01 4.70
N ASP A 80 -9.32 1.43 5.95
CA ASP A 80 -9.08 2.85 6.27
C ASP A 80 -7.71 3.29 5.76
N ALA A 81 -6.71 2.42 5.91
CA ALA A 81 -5.37 2.57 5.37
C ALA A 81 -5.38 2.76 3.85
N ALA A 82 -6.06 1.87 3.12
CA ALA A 82 -6.18 1.95 1.66
C ALA A 82 -6.91 3.23 1.21
N ASN A 83 -7.98 3.62 1.91
CA ASN A 83 -8.70 4.87 1.62
C ASN A 83 -7.81 6.11 1.80
N ILE A 84 -6.91 6.10 2.79
CA ILE A 84 -5.93 7.17 3.01
C ILE A 84 -4.90 7.20 1.89
N ALA A 85 -4.38 6.05 1.48
CA ALA A 85 -3.45 5.92 0.35
C ALA A 85 -4.07 6.52 -0.92
N MET A 86 -5.30 6.13 -1.24
CA MET A 86 -6.03 6.61 -2.42
C MET A 86 -6.32 8.13 -2.36
N LYS A 87 -6.65 8.67 -1.18
CA LYS A 87 -6.84 10.12 -0.99
C LYS A 87 -5.55 10.92 -1.18
N LYS A 88 -4.41 10.40 -0.72
CA LYS A 88 -3.11 11.04 -0.94
C LYS A 88 -2.67 10.97 -2.40
N GLN A 89 -2.88 9.84 -3.06
CA GLN A 89 -2.57 9.71 -4.49
C GLN A 89 -3.38 10.70 -5.32
N LYS A 90 -4.70 10.85 -5.05
CA LYS A 90 -5.54 11.87 -5.71
C LYS A 90 -5.07 13.32 -5.51
N ARG A 91 -4.37 13.63 -4.42
CA ARG A 91 -3.76 14.95 -4.20
C ARG A 91 -2.45 15.13 -4.98
N SER A 92 -1.72 14.05 -5.25
CA SER A 92 -0.45 14.11 -5.99
C SER A 92 -0.64 14.22 -7.50
N VAL A 93 -1.81 13.84 -8.04
CA VAL A 93 -2.18 14.04 -9.46
C VAL A 93 -2.90 15.40 -9.69
N GLY A 94 -2.92 16.27 -8.67
CA GLY A 94 -3.39 17.64 -8.80
C GLY A 94 -2.28 18.56 -9.29
N PHE A 95 -2.14 18.68 -10.61
CA PHE A 95 -1.49 19.75 -11.38
C PHE A 95 -0.16 20.32 -10.84
N TYR A 96 0.93 20.01 -11.56
CA TYR A 96 1.72 21.02 -12.28
C TYR A 96 2.18 20.43 -13.62
#